data_AF-A0A378BZ18-F1
#
_entry.id   AF-A0A378BZ18-F1
#
_cell.length_a   1.000
_cell.length_b   1.000
_cell.length_c   1.000
_cell.angle_alpha   90.00
_cell.angle_beta   90.00
_cell.angle_gamma   90.00
#
_symmetry.space_group_name_H-M   'P 1'
#
loop_
_entity.id
_entity.type
_entity.pdbx_description
1 polymer ?
#
loop_
_entity_poly.entity_id
_entity_poly.type
_entity_poly.pdbx_seq_one_letter_code
_entity_poly.pdbx_strand_id
1 'polypeptide(L)'
;MPYAIERFQVETQRLYGVLNQRLGCSPWLGGDHYSIADIAAWPWVNCHVRQRIDLANYPAVHNWYERIKQRPATAEAMLKIQLY
;
A
#
# COMPACT_ATOMS: atom_id res chain seq x y z
N MET A 1 16.39 -22.03 -3.85
CA MET A 1 16.14 -20.62 -4.23
C MET A 1 14.74 -20.40 -4.82
N PRO A 2 14.22 -21.20 -5.76
CA PRO A 2 12.88 -20.97 -6.35
C PRO A 2 11.73 -20.95 -5.33
N TYR A 3 11.72 -21.92 -4.40
CA TYR A 3 10.71 -22.02 -3.35
C TYR A 3 10.60 -20.75 -2.46
N ALA A 4 11.73 -20.13 -2.11
CA ALA A 4 11.72 -18.94 -1.26
C ALA A 4 11.05 -17.75 -1.98
N ILE A 5 11.37 -17.55 -3.26
CA ILE A 5 10.78 -16.49 -4.08
C ILE A 5 9.27 -16.71 -4.19
N GLU A 6 8.84 -17.93 -4.53
CA GLU A 6 7.42 -18.28 -4.66
C GLU A 6 6.67 -18.09 -3.34
N ARG A 7 7.22 -18.58 -2.23
CA ARG A 7 6.63 -18.41 -0.89
C ARG A 7 6.41 -16.95 -0.56
N PHE A 8 7.40 -16.08 -0.79
CA PHE A 8 7.26 -14.65 -0.48
C PHE A 8 6.32 -13.94 -1.47
N GLN A 9 6.22 -14.39 -2.72
CA GLN A 9 5.24 -13.85 -3.66
C GLN A 9 3.80 -14.18 -3.24
N VAL A 10 3.54 -15.44 -2.86
CA VAL A 10 2.23 -15.89 -2.38
C VAL A 10 1.85 -15.12 -1.10
N GLU A 11 2.79 -14.98 -0.17
CA GLU A 11 2.52 -14.24 1.07
C GLU A 11 2.27 -12.75 0.80
N THR A 12 3.00 -12.13 -0.14
CA THR A 12 2.74 -10.75 -0.55
C THR A 12 1.33 -10.60 -1.11
N GLN A 13 0.91 -11.47 -2.03
CA GLN A 13 -0.44 -11.45 -2.59
C GLN A 13 -1.52 -11.63 -1.51
N ARG A 14 -1.28 -12.51 -0.53
CA ARG A 14 -2.16 -12.72 0.62
C ARG A 14 -2.30 -11.45 1.46
N LEU A 15 -1.19 -10.76 1.76
CA LEU A 15 -1.18 -9.51 2.53
C LEU A 15 -1.95 -8.40 1.80
N TYR A 16 -1.79 -8.25 0.49
CA TYR A 16 -2.61 -7.32 -0.30
C TYR A 16 -4.09 -7.68 -0.28
N GLY A 17 -4.43 -8.98 -0.29
CA GLY A 17 -5.81 -9.45 -0.13
C GLY A 17 -6.43 -9.02 1.20
N VAL A 18 -5.71 -9.21 2.31
CA VAL A 18 -6.14 -8.78 3.65
C VAL A 18 -6.31 -7.26 3.71
N LEU A 19 -5.34 -6.53 3.16
CA LEU A 19 -5.39 -5.06 3.11
C LEU A 19 -6.60 -4.56 2.31
N ASN A 20 -6.85 -5.16 1.15
CA ASN A 20 -7.98 -4.84 0.30
C ASN A 20 -9.32 -5.11 0.98
N GLN A 21 -9.45 -6.23 1.71
CA GLN A 21 -10.65 -6.53 2.47
C GLN A 21 -10.89 -5.48 3.57
N ARG A 22 -9.86 -5.12 4.34
CA ARG A 22 -9.99 -4.10 5.38
C ARG A 22 -10.44 -2.75 4.83
N LEU A 23 -9.79 -2.30 3.76
CA LEU A 23 -10.09 -1.01 3.11
C LEU A 23 -11.41 -1.05 2.32
N GLY A 24 -11.92 -2.24 1.98
CA GLY A 24 -13.25 -2.41 1.43
C GLY A 24 -14.37 -2.16 2.45
N CYS A 25 -14.08 -2.31 3.74
CA CYS A 25 -15.05 -2.10 4.82
C CYS A 25 -14.85 -0.76 5.56
N SER A 26 -13.75 -0.04 5.31
CA SER A 26 -13.38 1.15 6.07
C SER A 26 -12.57 2.11 5.22
N PRO A 27 -12.79 3.44 5.31
CA PRO A 27 -12.08 4.40 4.48
C PRO A 27 -10.57 4.50 4.79
N TRP A 28 -10.15 4.07 5.99
CA TRP A 28 -8.77 4.06 6.44
C TRP A 28 -8.48 2.80 7.26
N LEU A 29 -7.21 2.48 7.45
CA LEU A 29 -6.82 1.29 8.22
C LEU A 29 -7.36 1.31 9.65
N GLY A 30 -7.29 2.47 10.31
CA GLY A 30 -7.75 2.67 11.68
C GLY A 30 -9.26 2.85 11.87
N GLY A 31 -10.06 2.93 10.80
CA GLY A 31 -11.48 3.25 10.87
C GLY A 31 -11.84 4.47 10.02
N ASP A 32 -12.58 5.40 10.61
CA ASP A 32 -13.14 6.54 9.88
C ASP A 32 -12.12 7.65 9.58
N HIS A 33 -10.97 7.63 10.25
CA HIS A 33 -9.96 8.70 10.16
C HIS A 33 -8.59 8.18 9.75
N TYR A 34 -7.88 9.00 8.96
CA TYR A 34 -6.49 8.76 8.59
C TYR A 34 -5.61 8.70 9.83
N SER A 35 -4.74 7.70 9.89
CA SER A 35 -3.99 7.40 11.11
C SER A 35 -2.54 7.02 10.83
N ILE A 36 -1.76 6.83 11.90
CA ILE A 36 -0.40 6.31 11.82
C ILE A 36 -0.33 4.91 11.16
N ALA A 37 -1.42 4.13 11.19
CA ALA A 37 -1.47 2.84 10.51
C ALA A 37 -1.36 3.03 8.98
N ASP A 38 -2.06 4.02 8.44
CA ASP A 38 -2.01 4.36 7.01
C ASP A 38 -0.64 4.91 6.63
N ILE A 39 -0.07 5.78 7.47
CA ILE A 39 1.28 6.33 7.29
C ILE A 39 2.33 5.21 7.26
N ALA A 40 2.23 4.22 8.15
CA ALA A 40 3.18 3.12 8.22
C ALA A 40 3.06 2.15 7.04
N ALA A 41 1.84 1.87 6.58
CA ALA A 41 1.60 0.91 5.51
C ALA A 41 1.83 1.48 4.10
N TRP A 42 1.53 2.77 3.88
CA TRP A 42 1.53 3.35 2.54
C TRP A 42 2.89 3.28 1.81
N PRO A 43 4.04 3.55 2.44
CA PRO A 43 5.34 3.44 1.76
C PRO A 43 5.65 2.02 1.25
N TRP A 44 5.17 0.98 1.94
CA TRP A 44 5.30 -0.40 1.47
C TRP A 44 4.47 -0.66 0.21
N VAL A 45 3.24 -0.13 0.17
CA VAL A 45 2.37 -0.23 -1.02
C VAL A 45 2.87 0.65 -2.17
N ASN A 46 3.49 1.79 -1.89
CA ASN A 46 4.14 2.62 -2.91
C ASN A 46 5.27 1.86 -3.67
N CYS A 47 5.78 0.77 -3.09
CA CYS A 47 6.76 -0.11 -3.73
C CYS A 47 6.13 -1.32 -4.46
N HIS A 48 4.81 -1.36 -4.69
CA HIS A 48 4.09 -2.52 -5.24
C HIS A 48 4.67 -3.06 -6.56
N VAL A 49 5.16 -2.19 -7.44
CA VAL A 49 5.79 -2.60 -8.72
C VAL A 49 7.01 -3.49 -8.47
N ARG A 50 7.85 -3.16 -7.47
CA ARG A 50 9.02 -3.96 -7.08
C ARG A 50 8.64 -5.30 -6.48
N GLN A 51 7.41 -5.40 -5.95
CA GLN A 51 6.84 -6.61 -5.35
C GLN A 51 6.05 -7.46 -6.38
N ARG A 52 6.06 -7.06 -7.66
CA ARG A 52 5.30 -7.71 -8.74
C ARG A 52 3.79 -7.77 -8.44
N ILE A 53 3.26 -6.71 -7.84
CA ILE A 53 1.84 -6.56 -7.55
C ILE A 53 1.24 -5.52 -8.49
N ASP A 54 0.17 -5.92 -9.17
CA ASP A 54 -0.71 -5.02 -9.91
C ASP A 54 -1.86 -4.59 -9.00
N LEU A 55 -1.91 -3.29 -8.68
CA LEU A 55 -2.94 -2.71 -7.82
C LEU A 55 -4.34 -2.74 -8.45
N ALA A 56 -4.46 -2.94 -9.77
CA ALA A 56 -5.76 -3.12 -10.41
C ALA A 56 -6.52 -4.33 -9.87
N ASN A 57 -5.82 -5.34 -9.35
CA ASN A 57 -6.42 -6.51 -8.71
C ASN A 57 -6.92 -6.24 -7.27
N TYR A 58 -6.61 -5.06 -6.71
CA TYR A 58 -6.91 -4.68 -5.33
C TYR A 58 -7.55 -3.28 -5.30
N PRO A 59 -8.79 -3.11 -5.78
CA PRO A 59 -9.38 -1.80 -6.03
C PRO A 59 -9.50 -0.91 -4.78
N ALA A 60 -9.76 -1.50 -3.61
CA ALA A 60 -9.82 -0.72 -2.36
C ALA A 60 -8.43 -0.23 -1.95
N VAL A 61 -7.40 -1.05 -2.12
CA VAL A 61 -6.00 -0.65 -1.92
C VAL A 61 -5.60 0.43 -2.92
N HIS A 62 -5.94 0.27 -4.19
CA HIS A 62 -5.63 1.24 -5.24
C HIS A 62 -6.22 2.62 -4.93
N ASN A 63 -7.50 2.68 -4.56
CA ASN A 63 -8.17 3.93 -4.21
C ASN A 63 -7.57 4.58 -2.95
N TRP A 64 -7.28 3.78 -1.92
CA TRP A 64 -6.60 4.26 -0.72
C TRP A 64 -5.18 4.77 -1.01
N TYR A 65 -4.44 4.06 -1.86
CA TYR A 65 -3.09 4.42 -2.28
C TYR A 65 -3.07 5.77 -3.00
N GLU A 66 -3.94 5.95 -4.01
CA GLU A 66 -4.05 7.20 -4.76
C GLU A 66 -4.54 8.36 -3.87
N ARG A 67 -5.50 8.09 -2.97
CA ARG A 67 -5.97 9.10 -2.00
C ARG A 67 -4.84 9.62 -1.11
N ILE A 68 -3.96 8.75 -0.63
CA ILE A 68 -2.82 9.18 0.20
C ILE A 68 -1.74 9.87 -0.63
N LYS A 69 -1.45 9.37 -1.83
CA LYS A 69 -0.49 9.95 -2.77
C LYS A 69 -0.82 11.41 -3.10
N GLN A 70 -2.10 11.74 -3.24
CA GLN A 70 -2.58 13.08 -3.54
C GLN A 70 -2.55 14.05 -2.34
N ARG A 71 -2.25 13.59 -1.13
CA ARG A 71 -2.16 14.48 0.04
C ARG A 71 -0.94 15.40 -0.09
N PRO A 72 -1.06 16.71 0.20
CA PRO A 72 0.07 17.64 0.13
C PRO A 72 1.30 17.19 0.93
N ALA A 73 1.08 16.67 2.14
CA ALA A 73 2.17 16.17 3.00
C ALA A 73 2.90 14.96 2.39
N THR A 74 2.20 14.08 1.67
CA THR A 74 2.82 12.93 0.99
C THR A 74 3.68 13.42 -0.18
N ALA A 75 3.15 14.36 -0.99
CA ALA A 75 3.91 14.94 -2.09
C ALA A 75 5.18 15.66 -1.60
N GLU A 76 5.08 16.43 -0.52
CA GLU A 76 6.23 17.09 0.10
C GLU A 76 7.26 16.08 0.62
N ALA A 77 6.83 15.00 1.28
CA ALA A 77 7.73 13.95 1.76
C ALA A 77 8.46 13.26 0.59
N MET A 78 7.75 12.95 -0.50
CA MET A 78 8.34 12.32 -1.69
C MET A 78 9.37 13.23 -2.37
N LEU A 79 9.10 14.54 -2.46
CA LEU A 79 10.06 15.52 -2.96
C LEU A 79 11.33 15.53 -2.10
N LYS A 80 11.19 15.52 -0.77
CA LYS A 80 12.34 15.51 0.14
C LYS A 80 13.18 14.25 0.00
N ILE A 81 12.58 13.09 -0.25
CA ILE A 81 13.32 11.84 -0.45
C ILE A 81 14.14 11.86 -1.74
N GLN A 82 13.66 12.49 -2.82
CA GLN A 82 14.39 12.57 -4.10
C GLN A 82 15.65 13.45 -4.03
N LEU A 83 15.79 14.26 -2.99
CA LEU A 83 16.94 15.15 -2.79
C LEU A 83 18.13 14.46 -2.09
N TYR A 84 18.00 13.16 -1.76
CA TYR A 84 19.04 12.32 -1.16
C TYR A 84 19.31 11.08 -2.01
#